data_AF-A0AAD5FFC9-F1
#
_entry.id   AF-A0AAD5FFC9-F1
#
_cell.length_a   1.000
_cell.length_b   1.000
_cell.length_c   1.000
_cell.angle_alpha   90.00
_cell.angle_beta   90.00
_cell.angle_gamma   90.00
#
_symmetry.space_group_name_H-M   'P 1'
#
loop_
_entity.id
_entity.type
_entity.pdbx_description
1 polymer ?
#
loop_
_entity_poly.entity_id
_entity_poly.type
_entity_poly.pdbx_seq_one_letter_code
_entity_poly.pdbx_strand_id
1 'polypeptide(L)'
;HGTEWSWKFHPANSTHRNGAAEEAVRVVKKALLNLGGEGIFTQGEFQTFLYMAANLANERPIDARTQSRENCIQYITPNSLLLGRASSRGDPGDFDFAGYPYKRLRIIQGEITNFWEKWSQLAGPNLFVRSKWHTKQRNVAVGDIVWVADQNALSCQYKMGKVIGANADSKGVVRDVDVR
;
A
#
# COMPACT_ATOMS: atom_id res chain seq x y z
N HIS A 1 -15.50 -24.68 20.18
CA HIS A 1 -15.89 -23.64 19.20
C HIS A 1 -14.93 -23.73 18.02
N GLY A 2 -15.27 -24.52 17.00
CA GLY A 2 -14.41 -24.75 15.84
C GLY A 2 -14.79 -23.83 14.69
N THR A 3 -13.80 -23.40 13.92
CA THR A 3 -14.04 -22.70 12.64
C THR A 3 -14.43 -23.74 11.59
N GLU A 4 -15.63 -23.64 11.03
CA GLU A 4 -16.04 -24.45 9.87
C GLU A 4 -15.55 -23.81 8.58
N TRP A 5 -14.80 -24.58 7.78
CA TRP A 5 -14.24 -24.11 6.51
C TRP A 5 -15.12 -24.56 5.35
N SER A 6 -15.65 -23.62 4.57
CA SER A 6 -16.36 -23.91 3.32
C SER A 6 -15.52 -23.48 2.12
N TRP A 7 -15.19 -24.42 1.22
CA TRP A 7 -14.54 -24.10 -0.04
C TRP A 7 -15.56 -23.59 -1.05
N LYS A 8 -15.30 -22.41 -1.62
CA LYS A 8 -16.12 -21.82 -2.69
C LYS A 8 -15.29 -21.73 -3.96
N PHE A 9 -15.61 -22.55 -4.95
CA PHE A 9 -14.95 -22.54 -6.24
C PHE A 9 -15.71 -21.62 -7.21
N HIS A 10 -14.97 -20.79 -7.94
CA HIS A 10 -15.54 -20.04 -9.05
C HIS A 10 -15.59 -20.93 -10.30
N PRO A 11 -16.59 -20.76 -11.18
CA PRO A 11 -16.63 -21.46 -12.46
C PRO A 11 -15.35 -21.23 -13.26
N ALA A 12 -14.99 -22.21 -14.09
CA ALA A 12 -13.86 -22.08 -15.01
C ALA A 12 -14.00 -20.79 -15.87
N ASN A 13 -12.87 -20.18 -16.22
CA ASN A 13 -12.77 -18.96 -17.03
C ASN A 13 -13.55 -17.74 -16.47
N SER A 14 -13.85 -17.72 -15.16
CA SER A 14 -14.56 -16.61 -14.51
C SER A 14 -13.63 -15.72 -13.66
N THR A 15 -12.51 -15.30 -14.24
CA THR A 15 -11.49 -14.42 -13.61
C THR A 15 -12.09 -13.15 -13.01
N HIS A 16 -13.09 -12.58 -13.69
CA HIS A 16 -13.87 -11.43 -13.23
C HIS A 16 -14.51 -11.60 -11.83
N ARG A 17 -14.80 -12.84 -11.40
CA ARG A 17 -15.34 -13.11 -10.05
C ARG A 17 -14.31 -12.94 -8.94
N ASN A 18 -13.02 -12.96 -9.27
CA ASN A 18 -11.91 -12.72 -8.35
C ASN A 18 -11.05 -11.51 -8.76
N GLY A 19 -11.65 -10.57 -9.51
CA GLY A 19 -10.90 -9.49 -10.15
C GLY A 19 -10.12 -8.59 -9.18
N ALA A 20 -10.57 -8.44 -7.93
CA ALA A 20 -9.85 -7.65 -6.93
C ALA A 20 -8.51 -8.30 -6.53
N ALA A 21 -8.49 -9.63 -6.33
CA ALA A 21 -7.27 -10.35 -6.02
C ALA A 21 -6.34 -10.41 -7.24
N GLU A 22 -6.88 -10.64 -8.44
CA GLU A 22 -6.10 -10.65 -9.68
C GLU A 22 -5.46 -9.29 -9.96
N GLU A 23 -6.20 -8.21 -9.73
CA GLU A 23 -5.68 -6.84 -9.87
C GLU A 23 -4.56 -6.58 -8.86
N ALA A 24 -4.72 -6.99 -7.59
CA ALA A 24 -3.66 -6.88 -6.59
C ALA A 24 -2.39 -7.65 -7.01
N VAL A 25 -2.55 -8.89 -7.50
CA VAL A 25 -1.43 -9.69 -8.03
C VAL A 25 -0.77 -9.00 -9.22
N ARG A 26 -1.55 -8.41 -10.13
CA ARG A 26 -1.03 -7.68 -11.29
C ARG A 26 -0.19 -6.48 -10.87
N VAL A 27 -0.63 -5.71 -9.88
CA VAL A 27 0.12 -4.55 -9.35
C VAL A 27 1.44 -5.00 -8.72
N VAL A 28 1.42 -6.05 -7.89
CA VAL A 28 2.65 -6.58 -7.26
C VAL A 28 3.63 -7.05 -8.32
N LYS A 29 3.18 -7.87 -9.29
CA LYS A 29 4.05 -8.35 -10.38
C LYS A 29 4.68 -7.20 -11.16
N LYS A 30 3.91 -6.15 -11.48
CA LYS A 30 4.45 -4.97 -12.17
C LYS A 30 5.48 -4.20 -11.34
N ALA A 31 5.32 -4.14 -10.02
CA ALA A 31 6.33 -3.53 -9.15
C ALA A 31 7.61 -4.37 -9.05
N LEU A 32 7.49 -5.70 -9.13
CA LEU A 32 8.64 -6.63 -9.15
C LEU A 32 9.45 -6.61 -10.45
N LEU A 33 8.85 -6.24 -11.58
CA LEU A 33 9.57 -6.17 -12.87
C LEU A 33 10.67 -5.11 -12.91
N ASN A 34 10.68 -4.18 -11.96
CA ASN A 34 11.68 -3.12 -11.85
C ASN A 34 12.88 -3.49 -10.96
N LEU A 35 12.92 -4.71 -10.43
CA LEU A 35 14.11 -5.18 -9.73
C LEU A 35 15.30 -5.15 -10.69
N GLY A 36 16.47 -4.77 -10.18
CA GLY A 36 17.67 -4.77 -11.01
C GLY A 36 17.93 -6.14 -11.65
N GLY A 37 18.74 -6.16 -12.72
CA GLY A 37 18.90 -7.28 -13.64
C GLY A 37 19.29 -8.65 -13.04
N GLU A 38 19.53 -9.62 -13.92
CA GLU A 38 19.81 -11.00 -13.50
C GLU A 38 20.99 -11.11 -12.51
N GLY A 39 20.81 -11.91 -11.45
CA GLY A 39 21.90 -12.26 -10.51
C GLY A 39 22.09 -11.35 -9.30
N ILE A 40 21.21 -10.38 -9.05
CA ILE A 40 21.32 -9.49 -7.88
C ILE A 40 21.15 -10.24 -6.56
N PHE A 41 20.18 -11.15 -6.48
CA PHE A 41 19.84 -11.88 -5.26
C PHE A 41 20.19 -13.36 -5.34
N THR A 42 20.70 -13.90 -4.22
CA THR A 42 20.59 -15.32 -3.93
C THR A 42 19.14 -15.68 -3.61
N GLN A 43 18.81 -16.99 -3.58
CA GLN A 43 17.47 -17.45 -3.23
C GLN A 43 16.98 -16.89 -1.89
N GLY A 44 17.82 -16.92 -0.84
CA GLY A 44 17.46 -16.45 0.49
C GLY A 44 17.25 -14.93 0.56
N GLU A 45 18.01 -14.17 -0.23
CA GLU A 45 17.86 -12.71 -0.30
C GLU A 45 16.62 -12.32 -1.09
N PHE A 46 16.32 -13.02 -2.18
CA PHE A 46 15.09 -12.80 -2.93
C PHE A 46 13.86 -13.13 -2.07
N GLN A 47 13.92 -14.20 -1.28
CA GLN A 47 12.87 -14.55 -0.33
C GLN A 47 12.70 -13.47 0.75
N THR A 48 13.80 -12.97 1.33
CA THR A 48 13.77 -11.86 2.28
C THR A 48 13.15 -10.61 1.68
N PHE A 49 13.59 -10.24 0.47
CA PHE A 49 13.03 -9.14 -0.29
C PHE A 49 11.50 -9.32 -0.49
N LEU A 50 11.04 -10.50 -0.89
CA LEU A 50 9.60 -10.78 -1.09
C LEU A 50 8.80 -10.62 0.21
N TYR A 51 9.34 -11.05 1.36
CA TYR A 51 8.68 -10.85 2.65
C TYR A 51 8.58 -9.37 3.01
N MET A 52 9.64 -8.59 2.79
CA MET A 52 9.63 -7.14 3.03
C MET A 52 8.64 -6.43 2.10
N ALA A 53 8.61 -6.79 0.81
CA ALA A 53 7.68 -6.25 -0.17
C ALA A 53 6.22 -6.59 0.17
N ALA A 54 5.94 -7.84 0.58
CA ALA A 54 4.62 -8.27 1.01
C ALA A 54 4.17 -7.52 2.27
N ASN A 55 5.06 -7.37 3.25
CA ASN A 55 4.77 -6.59 4.45
C ASN A 55 4.44 -5.13 4.09
N LEU A 56 5.24 -4.51 3.23
CA LEU A 56 5.01 -3.13 2.77
C LEU A 56 3.67 -2.98 2.04
N ALA A 57 3.31 -3.94 1.19
CA ALA A 57 2.01 -3.95 0.51
C ALA A 57 0.82 -4.15 1.46
N ASN A 58 1.03 -4.86 2.58
CA ASN A 58 0.02 -5.13 3.61
C ASN A 58 -0.03 -4.09 4.73
N GLU A 59 0.96 -3.20 4.85
CA GLU A 59 0.90 -1.99 5.68
C GLU A 59 0.08 -0.86 5.05
N ARG A 60 -0.56 -1.17 3.93
CA ARG A 60 -1.35 -0.23 3.18
C ARG A 60 -2.64 0.15 3.90
N PRO A 61 -2.95 1.45 4.06
CA PRO A 61 -4.22 1.89 4.61
C PRO A 61 -5.40 1.36 3.78
N ILE A 62 -6.36 0.70 4.44
CA ILE A 62 -7.65 0.29 3.85
C ILE A 62 -8.82 1.12 4.39
N ASP A 63 -8.69 1.64 5.61
CA ASP A 63 -9.65 2.56 6.22
C ASP A 63 -8.91 3.47 7.20
N ALA A 64 -9.43 4.68 7.42
CA ALA A 64 -8.83 5.65 8.31
C ALA A 64 -9.88 6.43 9.10
N ARG A 65 -9.55 6.76 10.35
CA ARG A 65 -10.35 7.59 11.25
C ARG A 65 -9.48 8.67 11.88
N THR A 66 -9.99 9.89 11.93
CA THR A 66 -9.37 10.96 12.71
C THR A 66 -9.87 10.88 14.15
N GLN A 67 -8.97 10.87 15.12
CA GLN A 67 -9.37 11.04 16.51
C GLN A 67 -9.56 12.51 16.84
N SER A 68 -10.73 12.86 17.37
CA SER A 68 -11.13 14.24 17.67
C SER A 68 -10.29 14.91 18.77
N ARG A 69 -9.72 14.13 19.69
CA ARG A 69 -8.96 14.65 20.84
C ARG A 69 -7.48 14.92 20.55
N GLU A 70 -6.89 14.20 19.61
CA GLU A 70 -5.44 14.19 19.41
C GLU A 70 -5.01 14.74 18.04
N ASN A 71 -5.95 15.10 17.15
CA ASN A 71 -5.67 15.41 15.74
C ASN A 71 -4.77 14.36 15.05
N CYS A 72 -4.76 13.13 15.56
CA CYS A 72 -3.99 12.03 15.02
C CYS A 72 -4.86 11.25 14.01
N ILE A 73 -4.23 10.83 12.91
CA ILE A 73 -4.86 9.94 11.93
C ILE A 73 -4.50 8.51 12.33
N GLN A 74 -5.51 7.73 12.67
CA GLN A 74 -5.37 6.29 12.84
C GLN A 74 -5.94 5.60 11.61
N TYR A 75 -5.21 4.64 11.07
CA TYR A 75 -5.65 3.88 9.92
C TYR A 75 -5.46 2.39 10.18
N ILE A 76 -6.35 1.61 9.59
CA ILE A 76 -6.32 0.15 9.63
C ILE A 76 -5.65 -0.32 8.34
N THR A 77 -4.76 -1.28 8.49
CA THR A 77 -4.06 -1.96 7.39
C THR A 77 -4.46 -3.43 7.34
N PRO A 78 -4.31 -4.13 6.21
CA PRO A 78 -4.42 -5.59 6.17
C PRO A 78 -3.58 -6.26 7.26
N ASN A 79 -2.35 -5.79 7.51
CA ASN A 79 -1.51 -6.27 8.60
C ASN A 79 -2.14 -6.04 9.98
N SER A 80 -2.78 -4.89 10.22
CA SER A 80 -3.49 -4.62 11.48
C SER A 80 -4.57 -5.66 11.76
N LEU A 81 -5.30 -6.09 10.71
CA LEU A 81 -6.33 -7.12 10.80
C LEU A 81 -5.76 -8.53 10.95
N LEU A 82 -4.73 -8.88 10.17
CA LEU A 82 -4.12 -10.21 10.16
C LEU A 82 -3.32 -10.50 11.43
N LEU A 83 -2.63 -9.49 11.95
CA LEU A 83 -1.69 -9.62 13.06
C LEU A 83 -2.28 -9.13 14.40
N GLY A 84 -3.47 -8.53 14.38
CA GLY A 84 -4.15 -8.02 15.58
C GLY A 84 -3.43 -6.85 16.26
N ARG A 85 -2.64 -6.06 15.52
CA ARG A 85 -1.81 -4.97 16.06
C ARG A 85 -2.46 -3.61 15.77
N ALA A 86 -2.38 -2.68 16.71
CA ALA A 86 -2.89 -1.31 16.56
C ALA A 86 -1.88 -0.33 15.91
N SER A 87 -0.65 -0.77 15.66
CA SER A 87 0.45 0.07 15.17
C SER A 87 0.94 -0.42 13.80
N SER A 88 1.13 0.51 12.86
CA SER A 88 1.76 0.27 11.55
C SER A 88 3.28 0.04 11.66
N ARG A 89 3.85 0.20 12.85
CA ARG A 89 5.27 -0.06 13.10
C ARG A 89 5.46 -1.55 13.33
N GLY A 90 5.56 -2.31 12.25
CA GLY A 90 6.70 -3.22 12.18
C GLY A 90 7.93 -2.33 12.26
N ASP A 91 8.77 -2.54 13.28
CA ASP A 91 9.94 -1.71 13.54
C ASP A 91 10.65 -1.37 12.21
N PRO A 92 10.84 -0.09 11.84
CA PRO A 92 11.96 0.26 10.99
C PRO A 92 13.19 0.11 11.89
N GLY A 93 13.45 -1.12 12.35
CA GLY A 93 14.66 -1.41 13.05
C GLY A 93 15.75 -1.08 12.06
N ASP A 94 16.53 -0.04 12.35
CA ASP A 94 17.88 0.04 11.80
C ASP A 94 18.50 -1.31 12.13
N PHE A 95 18.51 -2.20 11.14
CA PHE A 95 18.93 -3.55 11.38
C PHE A 95 20.45 -3.52 11.56
N ASP A 96 20.90 -3.58 12.81
CA ASP A 96 22.31 -3.82 13.10
C ASP A 96 22.62 -5.30 12.92
N PHE A 97 23.04 -5.65 11.71
CA PHE A 97 23.54 -6.98 11.39
C PHE A 97 25.05 -7.03 11.62
N ALA A 98 25.47 -7.13 12.87
CA ALA A 98 26.88 -7.25 13.25
C ALA A 98 27.63 -8.48 12.66
N GLY A 99 26.99 -9.29 11.81
CA GLY A 99 27.61 -10.44 11.11
C GLY A 99 27.12 -10.72 9.68
N TYR A 100 26.12 -10.01 9.14
CA TYR A 100 25.76 -10.13 7.71
C TYR A 100 26.54 -9.06 6.93
N PRO A 101 27.00 -9.31 5.69
CA PRO A 101 27.66 -8.26 4.93
C PRO A 101 26.67 -7.11 4.74
N TYR A 102 26.84 -6.02 5.50
CA TYR A 102 26.02 -4.80 5.45
C TYR A 102 25.74 -4.35 4.00
N LYS A 103 26.70 -4.62 3.10
CA LYS A 103 26.58 -4.41 1.65
C LYS A 103 25.39 -5.16 1.00
N ARG A 104 25.15 -6.43 1.35
CA ARG A 104 24.08 -7.27 0.75
C ARG A 104 22.69 -6.85 1.23
N LEU A 105 22.55 -6.49 2.51
CA LEU A 105 21.28 -5.93 3.01
C LEU A 105 20.97 -4.57 2.42
N ARG A 106 21.99 -3.73 2.21
CA ARG A 106 21.81 -2.46 1.49
C ARG A 106 21.31 -2.66 0.07
N ILE A 107 21.71 -3.74 -0.60
CA ILE A 107 21.15 -4.10 -1.92
C ILE A 107 19.66 -4.45 -1.77
N ILE A 108 19.30 -5.32 -0.82
CA ILE A 108 17.89 -5.65 -0.55
C ILE A 108 17.07 -4.40 -0.24
N GLN A 109 17.57 -3.53 0.63
CA GLN A 109 16.88 -2.30 1.01
C GLN A 109 16.75 -1.32 -0.16
N GLY A 110 17.77 -1.21 -1.01
CA GLY A 110 17.72 -0.42 -2.24
C GLY A 110 16.63 -0.91 -3.19
N GLU A 111 16.56 -2.23 -3.41
CA GLU A 111 15.51 -2.82 -4.24
C GLU A 111 14.11 -2.70 -3.60
N ILE A 112 14.00 -2.72 -2.27
CA ILE A 112 12.73 -2.43 -1.58
C ILE A 112 12.29 -0.99 -1.82
N THR A 113 13.22 -0.03 -1.84
CA THR A 113 12.92 1.35 -2.20
C THR A 113 12.45 1.45 -3.66
N ASN A 114 13.12 0.76 -4.60
CA ASN A 114 12.70 0.71 -6.01
C ASN A 114 11.30 0.08 -6.16
N PHE A 115 11.06 -1.03 -5.44
CA PHE A 115 9.76 -1.67 -5.38
C PHE A 115 8.70 -0.72 -4.83
N TRP A 116 8.98 0.00 -3.74
CA TRP A 116 8.06 0.96 -3.12
C TRP A 116 7.67 2.09 -4.05
N GLU A 117 8.64 2.69 -4.74
CA GLU A 117 8.39 3.76 -5.69
C GLU A 117 7.41 3.29 -6.77
N LYS A 118 7.64 2.09 -7.33
CA LYS A 118 6.77 1.58 -8.38
C LYS A 118 5.41 1.10 -7.85
N TRP A 119 5.42 0.40 -6.72
CA TRP A 119 4.22 -0.08 -6.05
C TRP A 119 3.31 1.08 -5.69
N SER A 120 3.85 2.16 -5.11
CA SER A 120 3.06 3.31 -4.68
C SER A 120 2.41 4.04 -5.86
N GLN A 121 3.13 4.22 -6.97
CA GLN A 121 2.60 4.79 -8.22
C GLN A 121 1.48 3.93 -8.82
N LEU A 122 1.63 2.60 -8.80
CA LEU A 122 0.66 1.67 -9.38
C LEU A 122 -0.54 1.46 -8.46
N ALA A 123 -0.32 1.41 -7.15
CA ALA A 123 -1.34 1.14 -6.16
C ALA A 123 -2.14 2.40 -5.83
N GLY A 124 -1.52 3.57 -5.65
CA GLY A 124 -2.18 4.85 -5.29
C GLY A 124 -3.50 5.11 -5.99
N PRO A 125 -3.52 5.21 -7.33
CA PRO A 125 -4.74 5.45 -8.09
C PRO A 125 -5.78 4.31 -8.02
N ASN A 126 -5.42 3.17 -7.45
CA ASN A 126 -6.21 1.93 -7.38
C ASN A 126 -6.58 1.52 -5.95
N LEU A 127 -6.07 2.22 -4.94
CA LEU A 127 -6.24 1.83 -3.53
C LEU A 127 -7.66 2.02 -3.03
N PHE A 128 -8.24 3.14 -3.43
CA PHE A 128 -9.58 3.53 -3.10
C PHE A 128 -10.47 3.24 -4.30
N VAL A 129 -11.62 2.64 -4.01
CA VAL A 129 -12.60 2.07 -4.94
C VAL A 129 -12.69 2.84 -6.27
N ARG A 130 -12.43 2.15 -7.38
CA ARG A 130 -12.73 2.70 -8.72
C ARG A 130 -14.24 2.70 -8.96
N SER A 131 -14.72 3.83 -9.47
CA SER A 131 -16.07 3.97 -10.02
C SER A 131 -16.33 2.86 -11.06
N LYS A 132 -17.48 2.19 -10.93
CA LYS A 132 -18.05 1.48 -12.08
C LYS A 132 -18.50 2.54 -13.08
N TRP A 133 -18.16 2.36 -14.35
CA TRP A 133 -18.31 3.25 -15.51
C TRP A 133 -19.59 4.12 -15.64
N HIS A 134 -20.63 3.89 -14.83
CA HIS A 134 -21.91 4.60 -14.84
C HIS A 134 -22.30 5.29 -13.52
N THR A 135 -21.43 5.33 -12.50
CA THR A 135 -21.78 5.92 -11.19
C THR A 135 -20.89 7.10 -10.84
N LYS A 136 -21.48 8.30 -10.76
CA LYS A 136 -20.82 9.48 -10.19
C LYS A 136 -20.61 9.25 -8.69
N GLN A 137 -19.35 9.27 -8.26
CA GLN A 137 -18.95 9.30 -6.86
C GLN A 137 -18.91 10.74 -6.36
N ARG A 138 -18.99 10.95 -5.05
CA ARG A 138 -18.82 12.30 -4.48
C ARG A 138 -17.39 12.80 -4.72
N ASN A 139 -17.22 14.11 -4.90
CA ASN A 139 -15.89 14.72 -4.88
C ASN A 139 -15.26 14.57 -3.49
N VAL A 140 -13.92 14.67 -3.45
CA VAL A 140 -13.17 14.85 -2.20
C VAL A 140 -13.66 16.11 -1.50
N ALA A 141 -13.89 16.02 -0.19
CA ALA A 141 -14.41 17.11 0.62
C ALA A 141 -13.51 17.43 1.81
N VAL A 142 -13.69 18.62 2.38
CA VAL A 142 -13.03 19.02 3.63
C VAL A 142 -13.37 18.00 4.72
N GLY A 143 -12.35 17.52 5.42
CA GLY A 143 -12.45 16.48 6.43
C GLY A 143 -12.09 15.08 5.94
N ASP A 144 -12.00 14.85 4.63
CA ASP A 144 -11.61 13.55 4.08
C ASP A 144 -10.15 13.23 4.41
N ILE A 145 -9.90 11.95 4.71
CA ILE A 145 -8.56 11.44 4.95
C ILE A 145 -8.05 10.84 3.64
N VAL A 146 -6.88 11.29 3.21
CA VAL A 146 -6.28 10.90 1.94
C VAL A 146 -4.88 10.35 2.17
N TRP A 147 -4.47 9.43 1.32
CA TRP A 147 -3.07 9.05 1.21
C TRP A 147 -2.37 10.01 0.24
N VAL A 148 -1.30 10.64 0.72
CA VAL A 148 -0.43 11.51 -0.10
C VAL A 148 0.62 10.64 -0.77
N ALA A 149 0.43 10.37 -2.05
CA ALA A 149 1.41 9.69 -2.90
C ALA A 149 2.54 10.67 -3.26
N ASP A 150 3.45 10.89 -2.31
CA ASP A 150 4.63 11.73 -2.49
C ASP A 150 5.73 10.95 -3.23
N GLN A 151 6.01 11.36 -4.47
CA GLN A 151 7.03 10.74 -5.32
C GLN A 151 8.46 10.97 -4.81
N ASN A 152 8.66 11.95 -3.92
CA ASN A 152 9.95 12.27 -3.32
C ASN A 152 10.09 11.72 -1.89
N ALA A 153 9.11 10.95 -1.41
CA ALA A 153 9.21 10.34 -0.09
C ALA A 153 10.30 9.25 -0.09
N LEU A 154 11.43 9.58 0.52
CA LEU A 154 12.56 8.67 0.78
C LEU A 154 12.19 7.51 1.71
N SER A 155 11.06 7.63 2.40
CA SER A 155 10.58 6.68 3.39
C SER A 155 9.57 5.74 2.74
N CYS A 156 9.83 4.42 2.79
CA CYS A 156 8.87 3.36 2.48
C CYS A 156 7.69 3.38 3.48
N GLN A 157 6.92 4.46 3.51
CA GLN A 157 5.93 4.79 4.52
C GLN A 157 4.71 5.44 3.88
N TYR A 158 3.54 5.07 4.39
CA TYR A 158 2.27 5.67 3.98
C TYR A 158 2.06 7.02 4.67
N LYS A 159 2.16 8.10 3.91
CA LYS A 159 1.90 9.47 4.39
C LYS A 159 0.42 9.80 4.30
N MET A 160 -0.27 9.76 5.43
CA MET A 160 -1.67 10.16 5.51
C MET A 160 -1.81 11.65 5.73
N GLY A 161 -2.89 12.25 5.22
CA GLY A 161 -3.22 13.65 5.46
C GLY A 161 -4.71 13.88 5.50
N LYS A 162 -5.13 14.99 6.11
CA LYS A 162 -6.54 15.40 6.19
C LYS A 162 -6.77 16.61 5.28
N VAL A 163 -7.81 16.53 4.46
CA VAL A 163 -8.21 17.64 3.58
C VAL A 163 -8.77 18.78 4.43
N ILE A 164 -8.15 19.95 4.32
CA ILE A 164 -8.57 21.20 4.98
C ILE A 164 -9.21 22.19 4.00
N GLY A 165 -8.95 22.04 2.70
CA GLY A 165 -9.51 22.86 1.62
C GLY A 165 -9.72 22.01 0.37
N ALA A 166 -10.79 22.28 -0.38
CA ALA A 166 -11.09 21.59 -1.64
C ALA A 166 -11.47 22.61 -2.71
N ASN A 167 -10.69 22.65 -3.79
CA ASN A 167 -10.83 23.62 -4.86
C ASN A 167 -11.47 22.94 -6.09
N ALA A 168 -12.73 23.30 -6.36
CA ALA A 168 -13.47 22.80 -7.52
C ALA A 168 -13.22 23.65 -8.76
N ASP A 169 -13.16 23.00 -9.92
CA ASP A 169 -13.09 23.68 -11.21
C ASP A 169 -14.44 24.30 -11.63
N SER A 170 -14.47 24.95 -12.79
CA SER A 170 -15.70 25.54 -13.36
C SER A 170 -16.80 24.51 -13.68
N LYS A 171 -16.49 23.21 -13.68
CA LYS A 171 -17.44 22.10 -13.86
C LYS A 171 -17.86 21.47 -12.52
N GLY A 172 -17.42 22.03 -11.39
CA GLY A 172 -17.69 21.51 -10.06
C GLY A 172 -16.91 20.24 -9.70
N VAL A 173 -15.80 19.95 -10.38
CA VAL A 173 -14.92 18.79 -10.13
C VAL A 173 -13.70 19.23 -9.32
N VAL A 174 -13.46 18.60 -8.19
CA VAL A 174 -12.28 18.89 -7.34
C VAL A 174 -11.04 18.26 -7.97
N ARG A 175 -10.06 19.10 -8.31
CA ARG A 175 -8.75 18.66 -8.82
C ARG A 175 -7.61 18.93 -7.86
N ASP A 176 -7.76 19.96 -7.03
CA ASP A 176 -6.73 20.41 -6.09
C ASP A 176 -7.32 20.48 -4.67
N VAL A 177 -6.53 20.04 -3.69
CA VAL A 177 -6.91 20.03 -2.27
C VAL A 177 -5.74 20.49 -1.41
N ASP A 178 -6.05 21.22 -0.34
CA ASP A 178 -5.10 21.58 0.69
C ASP A 178 -5.14 20.51 1.78
N VAL A 179 -3.98 19.98 2.16
CA VAL A 179 -3.84 18.85 3.09
C VAL A 179 -2.96 19.25 4.27
N ARG A 180 -3.38 18.84 5.48
CA ARG A 180 -2.61 18.95 6.72
C ARG A 180 -2.22 17.58 7.26
#